data_AF-N9RLD2-F1
#
_entry.id   AF-N9RLD2-F1
#
_cell.length_a   1.000
_cell.length_b   1.000
_cell.length_c   1.000
_cell.angle_alpha   90.00
_cell.angle_beta   90.00
_cell.angle_gamma   90.00
#
_symmetry.space_group_name_H-M   'P 1'
#
loop_
_entity.id
_entity.type
_entity.pdbx_description
1 polymer ?
#
loop_
_entity_poly.entity_id
_entity_poly.type
_entity_poly.pdbx_seq_one_letter_code
_entity_poly.pdbx_strand_id
1 'polypeptide(L)'
;MQIGLIDLSRKDKPLLGEFNFSKLPRKGEWIEVLLEDDAYIFEVLTVVYSTDDHVEIYVKRLGELDDLLENQFGDLSQDGLDVWTKL
;
A
#
# COMPACT_ATOMS: atom_id res chain seq x y z
N MET A 1 -19.50 -1.74 -0.40
CA MET A 1 -18.39 -2.53 -0.95
C MET A 1 -17.29 -2.61 0.08
N GLN A 2 -17.16 -3.79 0.67
CA GLN A 2 -16.14 -4.12 1.64
C GLN A 2 -14.89 -4.61 0.89
N ILE A 3 -13.72 -4.06 1.21
CA ILE A 3 -12.47 -4.43 0.54
C ILE A 3 -11.52 -5.05 1.57
N GLY A 4 -11.30 -6.36 1.46
CA GLY A 4 -10.30 -7.06 2.25
C GLY A 4 -8.92 -6.92 1.63
N LEU A 5 -7.94 -6.49 2.42
CA LEU A 5 -6.54 -6.41 1.96
C LEU A 5 -5.72 -7.56 2.56
N ILE A 6 -5.11 -8.37 1.70
CA ILE A 6 -4.45 -9.63 2.08
C ILE A 6 -2.96 -9.53 1.70
N ASP A 7 -2.10 -9.40 2.71
CA ASP A 7 -0.65 -9.36 2.56
C ASP A 7 -0.04 -10.76 2.48
N LEU A 8 0.41 -11.12 1.28
CA LEU A 8 1.04 -12.41 1.01
C LEU A 8 2.52 -12.46 1.43
N SER A 9 3.10 -11.34 1.87
CA SER A 9 4.46 -11.34 2.43
C SER A 9 4.50 -11.88 3.86
N ARG A 10 3.35 -11.89 4.56
CA ARG A 10 3.20 -12.41 5.92
C ARG A 10 2.73 -13.86 5.91
N LYS A 11 3.37 -14.70 6.72
CA LYS A 11 2.94 -16.11 6.91
C LYS A 11 1.82 -16.23 7.94
N ASP A 12 1.75 -15.30 8.89
CA ASP A 12 0.79 -15.27 9.98
C ASP A 12 -0.12 -14.05 9.86
N LYS A 13 -1.44 -14.30 9.84
CA LYS A 13 -2.50 -13.28 9.72
C LYS A 13 -2.32 -12.35 8.50
N PRO A 14 -2.51 -12.88 7.28
CA PRO A 14 -2.31 -12.09 6.06
C PRO A 14 -3.39 -11.01 5.85
N LEU A 15 -4.56 -11.15 6.47
CA LEU A 15 -5.61 -10.12 6.40
C LEU A 15 -5.18 -8.89 7.21
N LEU A 16 -4.97 -7.77 6.52
CA LEU A 16 -4.60 -6.49 7.11
C LEU A 16 -5.81 -5.72 7.67
N GLY A 17 -7.01 -6.06 7.20
CA GLY A 17 -8.26 -5.43 7.63
C GLY A 17 -9.16 -5.10 6.45
N GLU A 18 -10.15 -4.25 6.73
CA GLU A 18 -11.12 -3.75 5.76
C GLU A 18 -10.82 -2.29 5.43
N PHE A 19 -10.76 -2.00 4.13
CA PHE A 19 -10.36 -0.70 3.63
C PHE A 19 -11.42 -0.11 2.70
N ASN A 20 -11.43 1.22 2.60
CA ASN A 20 -12.26 1.93 1.63
C ASN A 20 -11.33 2.64 0.64
N PHE A 21 -11.46 2.31 -0.63
CA PHE A 21 -10.73 2.98 -1.71
C PHE A 21 -11.70 3.82 -2.54
N SER A 22 -11.34 5.08 -2.83
CA SER A 22 -12.10 5.93 -3.75
C SER A 22 -12.13 5.36 -5.17
N LYS A 23 -11.07 4.62 -5.54
CA LYS A 23 -10.94 3.86 -6.77
C LYS A 23 -10.20 2.58 -6.46
N LEU A 24 -10.73 1.45 -6.93
CA LEU A 24 -10.05 0.16 -6.78
C LEU A 24 -8.67 0.22 -7.46
N PRO A 25 -7.59 -0.14 -6.74
CA PRO A 25 -6.26 -0.17 -7.32
C PRO A 25 -6.15 -1.29 -8.36
N ARG A 26 -5.18 -1.16 -9.25
CA ARG A 26 -4.92 -2.13 -10.33
C ARG A 26 -3.71 -2.98 -9.98
N LYS A 27 -3.67 -4.18 -10.55
CA LYS A 27 -2.46 -5.03 -10.50
C LYS A 27 -1.23 -4.25 -10.97
N GLY A 28 -0.16 -4.30 -10.18
CA GLY A 28 1.11 -3.60 -10.39
C GLY A 28 1.16 -2.18 -9.82
N GLU A 29 0.02 -1.62 -9.36
CA GLU A 29 0.04 -0.33 -8.67
C GLU A 29 0.62 -0.49 -7.26
N TRP A 30 1.27 0.57 -6.79
CA TRP A 30 1.69 0.70 -5.39
C TRP A 30 0.61 1.47 -4.64
N ILE A 31 0.27 0.98 -3.46
CA ILE A 31 -0.70 1.62 -2.57
C ILE A 31 -0.04 1.87 -1.21
N GLU A 32 -0.40 3.01 -0.62
CA GLU A 32 -0.08 3.33 0.76
C GLU A 32 -1.21 2.83 1.66
N VAL A 33 -0.84 2.20 2.76
CA VAL A 33 -1.77 1.71 3.78
C VAL A 33 -1.23 2.07 5.16
N LEU A 34 -2.05 2.75 5.95
CA LEU A 34 -1.75 3.08 7.34
C LEU A 34 -2.10 1.89 8.23
N LEU A 35 -1.11 1.36 8.96
CA LEU A 35 -1.26 0.26 9.92
C LEU A 35 -0.61 0.66 11.24
N GLU A 36 -1.36 0.63 12.35
CA GLU A 36 -0.83 0.89 13.71
C GLU A 36 0.03 2.17 13.80
N ASP A 37 -0.44 3.24 13.14
CA ASP A 37 0.19 4.58 13.04
C ASP A 37 1.35 4.72 12.05
N ASP A 38 1.79 3.63 11.40
CA ASP A 38 2.86 3.65 10.40
C ASP A 38 2.33 3.54 8.96
N ALA A 39 2.97 4.24 8.02
CA ALA A 39 2.64 4.20 6.61
C ALA A 39 3.46 3.14 5.87
N TYR A 40 2.76 2.19 5.25
CA TYR A 40 3.37 1.07 4.54
C TYR A 40 3.04 1.11 3.05
N ILE A 41 4.03 0.81 2.22
CA ILE A 41 3.83 0.68 0.77
C ILE A 41 3.70 -0.78 0.39
N PHE A 42 2.68 -1.06 -0.40
CA PHE A 42 2.32 -2.38 -0.88
C PHE A 42 2.21 -2.39 -2.40
N GLU A 43 2.72 -3.44 -3.04
CA GLU A 43 2.45 -3.73 -4.45
C GLU A 43 1.17 -4.56 -4.57
N VAL A 44 0.24 -4.14 -5.43
CA VAL A 44 -0.97 -4.89 -5.75
C VAL A 44 -0.64 -6.04 -6.69
N LEU A 45 -0.77 -7.27 -6.21
CA LEU A 45 -0.49 -8.47 -7.00
C LEU A 45 -1.70 -8.91 -7.82
N THR A 46 -2.90 -8.81 -7.25
CA THR A 46 -4.17 -9.09 -7.94
C THR A 46 -5.36 -8.54 -7.18
N VAL A 47 -6.47 -8.35 -7.91
CA VAL A 47 -7.78 -7.98 -7.37
C VAL A 47 -8.77 -9.08 -7.73
N VAL A 48 -9.45 -9.64 -6.72
CA VAL A 48 -10.40 -10.74 -6.88
C VAL A 48 -11.78 -10.25 -6.43
N TYR A 49 -12.77 -10.43 -7.30
CA TYR A 49 -14.16 -10.09 -7.03
C TYR A 49 -14.86 -11.37 -6.56
N SER A 50 -15.15 -11.51 -5.27
CA SER A 50 -15.76 -12.74 -4.73
C SER A 50 -17.29 -12.70 -4.81
N THR A 51 -17.88 -11.54 -4.54
CA THR A 51 -19.32 -11.24 -4.66
C THR A 51 -19.52 -9.78 -5.03
N ASP A 52 -20.75 -9.37 -5.33
CA ASP A 52 -21.07 -7.99 -5.74
C ASP A 52 -20.69 -6.93 -4.68
N ASP A 53 -20.52 -7.31 -3.41
CA ASP A 53 -20.20 -6.37 -2.32
C ASP A 53 -18.89 -6.66 -1.59
N HIS A 54 -18.14 -7.67 -2.02
CA HIS A 54 -16.86 -8.05 -1.41
C HIS A 54 -15.74 -8.21 -2.46
N VAL A 55 -14.68 -7.42 -2.28
CA VAL A 55 -13.49 -7.44 -3.12
C VAL A 55 -12.29 -7.78 -2.25
N GLU A 56 -11.46 -8.70 -2.70
CA GLU A 56 -10.20 -9.02 -2.08
C GLU A 56 -9.05 -8.48 -2.91
N ILE A 57 -8.12 -7.78 -2.27
CA ILE A 57 -6.91 -7.26 -2.88
C ILE A 57 -5.73 -7.97 -2.25
N TYR A 58 -4.99 -8.69 -3.08
CA TYR A 58 -3.81 -9.42 -2.65
C TYR A 58 -2.60 -8.55 -2.91
N VAL A 59 -1.80 -8.33 -1.87
CA VAL A 59 -0.67 -7.41 -1.90
C VAL A 59 0.61 -8.05 -1.40
N LYS A 60 1.72 -7.40 -1.73
CA LYS A 60 3.04 -7.71 -1.18
C LYS A 60 3.60 -6.45 -0.54
N ARG A 61 3.96 -6.52 0.74
CA ARG A 61 4.65 -5.42 1.44
C ARG A 61 6.01 -5.14 0.78
N LEU A 62 6.26 -3.86 0.49
CA LEU A 62 7.55 -3.38 0.00
C LEU A 62 8.41 -2.81 1.12
N GLY A 63 7.78 -2.15 2.10
CA GLY A 63 8.48 -1.53 3.24
C GLY A 63 7.65 -0.43 3.88
N GLU A 64 8.25 0.24 4.86
CA GLU A 64 7.75 1.50 5.41
C GLU A 64 7.99 2.61 4.40
N LEU A 65 7.04 3.55 4.30
CA LEU A 65 7.14 4.66 3.35
C LEU A 65 8.42 5.47 3.63
N ASP A 66 8.69 5.81 4.89
CA ASP A 66 9.85 6.61 5.27
C ASP A 66 11.17 5.90 4.87
N ASP A 67 11.30 4.61 5.19
CA ASP A 67 12.44 3.81 4.76
C ASP A 67 12.60 3.78 3.24
N LEU A 68 11.51 3.64 2.49
CA LEU A 68 11.56 3.60 1.02
C LEU A 68 11.95 4.96 0.45
N LEU A 69 11.47 6.06 1.03
CA LEU A 69 11.84 7.41 0.63
C LEU A 69 13.31 7.67 0.95
N GLU A 70 13.80 7.31 2.14
CA GLU A 70 15.21 7.43 2.48
C GLU A 70 16.10 6.58 1.57
N ASN A 71 15.70 5.36 1.22
CA ASN A 71 16.50 4.52 0.32
C ASN A 71 16.47 5.00 -1.14
N GLN A 72 15.37 5.58 -1.60
CA GLN A 72 15.21 6.07 -2.97
C GLN A 72 15.76 7.48 -3.16
N PHE A 73 15.72 8.30 -2.11
CA PHE A 73 16.01 9.73 -2.15
C PHE A 73 17.03 10.19 -1.10
N GLY A 74 17.63 9.30 -0.31
CA GLY A 74 18.61 9.64 0.73
C GLY A 74 19.93 10.23 0.22
N ASP A 75 20.14 10.24 -1.11
CA ASP A 75 21.22 10.96 -1.78
C ASP A 75 20.77 12.35 -2.31
N LEU A 76 19.50 12.72 -2.12
CA LEU A 76 19.04 14.08 -2.30
C LEU A 76 19.37 14.87 -1.04
N SER A 77 20.47 15.60 -1.09
CA SER A 77 20.69 16.79 -0.25
C SER A 77 19.40 17.60 -0.09
N GLN A 78 19.22 18.24 1.08
CA GLN A 78 18.06 18.99 1.61
C GLN A 78 17.07 19.69 0.64
N ASP A 79 17.39 19.88 -0.63
CA ASP A 79 16.58 20.49 -1.68
C ASP A 79 15.56 19.53 -2.35
N GLY A 80 15.66 18.21 -2.15
CA GLY A 80 14.79 17.22 -2.82
C GLY A 80 13.38 17.04 -2.22
N LEU A 81 13.20 17.36 -0.94
CA LEU A 81 11.94 17.14 -0.21
C LEU A 81 10.88 18.22 -0.50
N ASP A 82 11.30 19.39 -0.99
CA ASP A 82 10.41 20.52 -1.30
C ASP A 82 9.56 20.32 -2.57
N VAL A 83 9.81 19.25 -3.34
CA VAL A 83 9.11 18.99 -4.60
C VAL A 83 7.78 18.26 -4.39
N TRP A 84 7.61 17.48 -3.32
CA TRP A 84 6.42 16.65 -3.10
C TRP A 84 5.38 17.24 -2.15
N THR A 85 5.75 18.15 -1.26
CA THR A 85 4.84 18.84 -0.32
C THR A 85 4.01 19.97 -0.96
N LYS A 86 4.12 20.18 -2.28
CA LYS A 86 3.41 21.24 -3.02
C LYS A 86 2.37 20.74 -4.03
N LEU A 87 1.90 19.50 -3.94
CA LEU A 87 0.76 19.01 -4.74
C LEU A 87 -0.51 18.91 -3.90
#